data_AF-A0A6B3GZA8-F1
#
_entry.id   AF-A0A6B3GZA8-F1
#
_cell.length_a   1.000
_cell.length_b   1.000
_cell.length_c   1.000
_cell.angle_alpha   90.00
_cell.angle_beta   90.00
_cell.angle_gamma   90.00
#
_symmetry.space_group_name_H-M   'P 1'
#
loop_
_entity.id
_entity.type
_entity.pdbx_description
1 polymer ?
#
loop_
_entity_poly.entity_id
_entity_poly.type
_entity_poly.pdbx_seq_one_letter_code
_entity_poly.pdbx_strand_id
1 'polypeptide(L)'
;GRISLRDGTHRLVNIDRALLRVPQLAVHLDRSANTDGLKLDRQRHMQPIWGLGNVEEGDLIRFVAEEAGVDPEDVTGWDLMPHAIEPP
;
A
#
# COMPACT_ATOMS: atom_id res chain seq x y z
N GLY A 1 -4.56 -1.42 -10.44
CA GLY A 1 -5.81 -1.27 -9.68
C GLY A 1 -6.76 -0.31 -10.37
N ARG A 2 -7.81 0.11 -9.69
CA ARG A 2 -8.83 1.04 -10.21
C ARG A 2 -9.34 1.98 -9.13
N ILE A 3 -9.65 3.21 -9.51
CA ILE A 3 -10.42 4.17 -8.72
C ILE A 3 -11.79 4.42 -9.39
N SER A 4 -12.83 4.54 -8.57
CA SER A 4 -14.21 4.83 -8.98
C SER A 4 -14.52 6.29 -8.70
N LEU A 5 -15.09 6.97 -9.69
CA LEU A 5 -15.34 8.41 -9.63
C LEU A 5 -16.82 8.72 -9.41
N ARG A 6 -17.11 9.93 -8.94
CA ARG A 6 -18.46 10.42 -8.62
C ARG A 6 -19.39 10.45 -9.82
N ASP A 7 -18.85 10.66 -11.02
CA ASP A 7 -19.60 10.62 -12.28
C ASP A 7 -19.96 9.19 -12.75
N GLY A 8 -19.58 8.17 -11.98
CA GLY A 8 -19.81 6.76 -12.28
C GLY A 8 -18.76 6.14 -13.19
N THR A 9 -17.76 6.90 -13.64
CA THR A 9 -16.65 6.38 -14.44
C THR A 9 -15.55 5.79 -13.56
N HIS A 10 -14.55 5.18 -14.21
CA HIS A 10 -13.42 4.59 -13.54
C HIS A 10 -12.10 4.97 -14.22
N ARG A 11 -11.03 5.05 -13.43
CA ARG A 11 -9.65 5.18 -13.94
C ARG A 11 -8.80 4.00 -13.48
N LEU A 12 -8.08 3.40 -14.42
CA LEU A 12 -7.07 2.39 -14.11
C LEU A 12 -5.81 3.07 -13.59
N VAL A 13 -5.22 2.47 -12.56
CA VAL A 13 -4.00 2.99 -11.93
C VAL A 13 -2.95 1.89 -11.89
N ASN A 14 -1.74 2.25 -12.31
CA ASN A 14 -0.52 1.49 -12.09
C ASN A 14 0.59 2.46 -11.67
N ILE A 15 1.18 2.23 -10.50
CA ILE A 15 2.28 3.04 -9.95
C ILE A 15 3.50 2.13 -9.89
N ASP A 16 4.30 2.17 -10.96
CA ASP A 16 5.42 1.25 -11.18
C ASP A 16 6.71 1.79 -10.55
N ARG A 17 6.63 2.08 -9.23
CA ARG A 17 7.77 2.50 -8.41
C ARG A 17 7.59 2.06 -6.96
N ALA A 18 8.70 1.89 -6.25
CA ALA A 18 8.69 1.51 -4.84
C ALA A 18 7.92 2.53 -3.98
N LEU A 19 6.86 2.08 -3.32
CA LEU A 19 6.02 2.91 -2.44
C LEU A 19 5.76 2.27 -1.08
N LEU A 20 5.50 0.97 -1.07
CA LEU A 20 5.07 0.23 0.11
C LEU A 20 6.17 -0.73 0.57
N ARG A 21 6.37 -0.83 1.89
CA ARG A 21 7.28 -1.81 2.48
C ARG A 21 6.60 -2.55 3.62
N VAL A 22 6.64 -3.88 3.58
CA VAL A 22 6.35 -4.73 4.76
C VAL A 22 7.70 -5.10 5.40
N PRO A 23 8.14 -4.40 6.46
CA PRO A 23 9.40 -4.74 7.13
C PRO A 23 9.23 -5.99 8.00
N GLN A 24 10.31 -6.78 8.11
CA GLN A 24 10.40 -7.86 9.09
C GLN A 24 11.00 -7.33 10.38
N LEU A 25 10.57 -7.89 11.52
CA LEU A 25 11.16 -7.57 12.82
C LEU A 25 12.63 -8.01 12.81
N ALA A 26 13.50 -7.17 13.39
CA ALA A 26 14.91 -7.49 13.48
C ALA A 26 15.13 -8.80 14.25
N VAL A 27 15.96 -9.69 13.72
CA VAL A 27 16.24 -11.02 14.32
C VAL A 27 16.77 -10.96 15.76
N HIS A 28 17.41 -9.86 16.15
CA HIS A 28 17.86 -9.65 17.52
C HIS A 28 16.70 -9.53 18.52
N LEU A 29 15.53 -9.09 18.03
CA LEU A 29 14.29 -8.92 18.79
C LEU A 29 13.36 -10.14 18.65
N ASP A 30 13.60 -11.01 17.67
CA ASP A 30 12.96 -12.33 17.52
C ASP A 30 13.97 -13.37 17.02
N ARG A 31 14.74 -13.94 17.96
CA ARG A 31 15.76 -14.94 17.64
C ARG A 31 15.16 -16.29 17.27
N SER A 32 13.97 -16.61 17.78
CA SER A 32 13.24 -17.85 17.47
C SER A 32 12.91 -17.98 15.99
N ALA A 33 12.80 -16.88 15.24
CA ALA A 33 12.58 -16.92 13.80
C ALA A 33 13.63 -17.77 13.03
N ASN A 34 14.87 -17.86 13.52
CA ASN A 34 15.93 -18.66 12.90
C ASN A 34 15.80 -20.17 13.17
N THR A 35 15.25 -20.56 14.32
CA THR A 35 15.15 -21.98 14.73
C THR A 35 13.78 -22.57 14.44
N ASP A 36 12.73 -21.78 14.66
CA ASP A 36 11.33 -22.22 14.64
C ASP A 36 10.62 -21.78 13.36
N GLY A 37 11.31 -21.01 12.51
CA GLY A 37 10.77 -20.38 11.31
C GLY A 37 10.01 -19.08 11.60
N LEU A 38 9.92 -18.24 10.57
CA LEU A 38 9.19 -16.98 10.64
C LEU A 38 7.68 -17.21 10.77
N LYS A 39 7.07 -16.66 11.82
CA LYS A 39 5.63 -16.71 12.07
C LYS A 39 5.00 -15.33 11.87
N LEU A 40 4.21 -15.18 10.81
CA LEU A 40 3.54 -13.91 10.49
C LEU A 40 2.05 -13.96 10.84
N ASP A 41 1.63 -13.01 11.67
CA ASP A 41 0.22 -12.70 11.87
C ASP A 41 -0.24 -11.83 10.69
N ARG A 42 -1.27 -12.28 9.97
CA ARG A 42 -1.76 -11.60 8.76
C ARG A 42 -2.31 -10.20 9.03
N GLN A 43 -2.83 -9.93 10.23
CA GLN A 43 -3.41 -8.64 10.57
C GLN A 43 -2.35 -7.67 11.13
N ARG A 44 -1.42 -8.18 11.94
CA ARG A 44 -0.44 -7.36 12.66
C ARG A 44 0.86 -7.16 11.90
N HIS A 45 1.31 -8.15 11.12
CA HIS A 45 2.65 -8.13 10.51
C HIS A 45 2.64 -7.85 9.01
N MET A 46 1.46 -7.69 8.40
CA MET A 46 1.32 -7.46 6.95
C MET A 46 0.84 -6.04 6.60
N GLN A 47 0.80 -5.13 7.56
CA GLN A 47 0.48 -3.73 7.33
C GLN A 47 1.70 -3.04 6.69
N PRO A 48 1.61 -2.58 5.42
CA PRO A 48 2.74 -1.92 4.78
C PRO A 48 2.95 -0.51 5.33
N ILE A 49 4.21 -0.12 5.47
CA ILE A 49 4.62 1.26 5.66
C ILE A 49 4.60 1.94 4.28
N TRP A 50 3.95 3.10 4.20
CA TRP A 50 3.84 3.90 2.96
C TRP A 50 4.46 5.30 3.09
N GLY A 51 4.70 5.77 4.31
CA GLY A 51 5.25 7.10 4.59
C GLY A 51 5.80 7.21 6.01
N LEU A 52 6.50 8.32 6.27
CA LEU A 52 7.06 8.68 7.58
C LEU A 52 6.45 10.00 8.04
N GLY A 53 6.30 10.18 9.35
CA GLY A 53 5.84 11.44 9.94
C GLY A 53 4.35 11.49 10.21
N ASN A 54 3.79 12.70 10.23
CA ASN A 54 2.37 12.92 10.46
C ASN A 54 1.57 12.44 9.25
N VAL A 55 0.50 11.71 9.51
CA VAL A 55 -0.40 11.18 8.50
C VAL A 55 -1.76 11.84 8.63
N GLU A 56 -2.35 12.21 7.51
CA GLU A 56 -3.75 12.63 7.43
C GLU A 56 -4.59 11.51 6.82
N GLU A 57 -5.85 11.44 7.23
CA GLU A 57 -6.77 10.46 6.68
C GLU A 57 -6.95 10.71 5.17
N GLY A 58 -6.89 9.62 4.40
CA GLY A 58 -7.04 9.69 2.94
C GLY A 58 -5.77 10.01 2.16
N ASP A 59 -4.61 10.22 2.81
CA ASP A 59 -3.37 10.59 2.10
C ASP A 59 -2.99 9.63 0.97
N LEU A 60 -3.08 8.32 1.22
CA LEU A 60 -2.78 7.32 0.21
C LEU A 60 -3.70 7.43 -1.01
N ILE A 61 -5.00 7.70 -0.79
CA ILE A 61 -5.98 7.80 -1.87
C ILE A 61 -5.82 9.11 -2.63
N ARG A 62 -5.48 10.21 -1.95
CA ARG A 62 -5.13 11.47 -2.59
C ARG A 62 -3.93 11.32 -3.52
N PHE A 63 -2.87 10.69 -3.02
CA PHE A 63 -1.69 10.38 -3.83
C PHE A 63 -2.04 9.52 -5.06
N VAL A 64 -2.86 8.47 -4.89
CA VAL A 64 -3.31 7.61 -5.99
C VAL A 64 -4.15 8.38 -7.02
N ALA A 65 -5.00 9.30 -6.58
CA ALA A 65 -5.81 10.17 -7.43
C ALA A 65 -4.92 11.12 -8.26
N GLU A 66 -3.94 11.76 -7.62
CA GLU A 66 -2.97 12.64 -8.27
C GLU A 66 -2.16 11.90 -9.34
N GLU A 67 -1.64 10.70 -9.06
CA GLU A 67 -0.93 9.85 -10.03
C GLU A 67 -1.84 9.41 -11.20
N ALA A 68 -3.16 9.30 -10.97
CA ALA A 68 -4.15 9.02 -12.00
C ALA A 68 -4.61 10.28 -12.77
N GLY A 69 -4.18 11.47 -12.36
CA GLY A 69 -4.61 12.75 -12.90
C GLY A 69 -6.11 12.99 -12.72
N VAL A 70 -6.65 12.68 -11.54
CA VAL A 70 -8.03 13.01 -11.15
C VAL A 70 -8.04 13.84 -9.88
N ASP A 71 -9.12 14.60 -9.69
CA ASP A 71 -9.34 15.30 -8.43
C ASP A 71 -9.61 14.27 -7.31
N PRO A 72 -8.88 14.31 -6.19
CA PRO A 72 -9.15 13.46 -5.03
C PRO A 72 -10.60 13.53 -4.51
N GLU A 73 -11.27 14.69 -4.64
CA GLU A 73 -12.65 14.88 -4.18
C GLU A 73 -13.69 14.11 -5.02
N ASP A 74 -13.30 13.72 -6.23
CA ASP A 74 -14.12 12.91 -7.14
C ASP A 74 -14.03 11.41 -6.84
N VAL A 75 -13.06 10.95 -6.06
CA VAL A 75 -12.90 9.53 -5.73
C VAL A 75 -13.97 9.08 -4.74
N THR A 76 -14.75 8.07 -5.12
CA THR A 76 -15.82 7.49 -4.30
C THR A 76 -15.51 6.07 -3.82
N GLY A 77 -14.49 5.43 -4.38
CA GLY A 77 -14.04 4.10 -3.98
C GLY A 77 -12.83 3.63 -4.79
N TRP A 78 -12.22 2.53 -4.36
CA TRP A 78 -11.02 1.99 -5.00
C TRP A 78 -10.90 0.47 -4.83
N ASP A 79 -10.31 -0.16 -5.84
CA ASP A 79 -9.87 -1.55 -5.86
C ASP A 79 -8.36 -1.56 -6.18
N LEU A 80 -7.52 -1.60 -5.14
CA LEU A 80 -6.06 -1.51 -5.25
C LEU A 80 -5.39 -2.80 -4.77
N MET A 81 -4.30 -3.17 -5.43
CA MET A 81 -3.51 -4.35 -5.11
C MET A 81 -2.02 -3.98 -5.11
N PRO A 82 -1.26 -4.28 -4.05
CA PRO A 82 0.19 -4.21 -4.09
C PRO A 82 0.77 -5.18 -5.13
N HIS A 83 1.85 -4.79 -5.79
CA HIS A 83 2.62 -5.66 -6.69
C HIS A 83 4.12 -5.49 -6.42
N ALA A 84 4.89 -6.53 -6.75
CA ALA A 84 6.34 -6.46 -6.75
C ALA A 84 6.79 -5.54 -7.89
N ILE A 85 7.80 -4.71 -7.63
CA ILE A 85 8.36 -3.77 -8.61
C ILE A 85 9.47 -4.43 -9.44
N GLU A 86 9.96 -5.58 -8.98
CA GLU A 86 10.97 -6.37 -9.64
C GLU A 86 10.39 -6.99 -10.93
N PRO A 87 11.09 -6.86 -12.08
CA PRO A 87 10.71 -7.57 -13.29
C PRO A 87 10.69 -9.10 -13.08
N PRO A 88 9.84 -9.84 -13.83
CA PRO A 88 9.78 -11.30 -13.76
C PRO A 88 11.08 -12.03 -14.10
#